data_AF-A0A1V0M2N9-F1
#
_entry.id   AF-A0A1V0M2N9-F1
#
_cell.length_a   1.000
_cell.length_b   1.000
_cell.length_c   1.000
_cell.angle_alpha   90.00
_cell.angle_beta   90.00
_cell.angle_gamma   90.00
#
_symmetry.space_group_name_H-M   'P 1'
#
loop_
_entity.id
_entity.type
_entity.pdbx_description
1 polymer ?
#
loop_
_entity_poly.entity_id
_entity_poly.type
_entity_poly.pdbx_seq_one_letter_code
_entity_poly.pdbx_strand_id
1 'polypeptide(L)' 'MRTVSIFKNGNNRAIRLPRDLDFEGVSKLEIVREGESIILRPVRPTWSSFALLEKADAGFLEERENVVSDEGRFEL' A
#
# COMPACT_ATOMS: atom_id res chain seq x y z
N MET A 1 13.83 6.56 20.57
CA MET A 1 13.99 5.13 20.23
C MET A 1 13.29 4.32 21.32
N ARG A 2 12.33 3.45 20.97
CA ARG A 2 11.53 2.69 21.95
C ARG A 2 11.79 1.21 21.78
N THR A 3 12.07 0.52 22.87
CA THR A 3 12.22 -0.94 22.89
C THR A 3 10.87 -1.59 23.19
N VAL A 4 10.61 -2.73 22.57
CA VAL A 4 9.45 -3.57 22.85
C VAL A 4 9.92 -4.96 23.27
N SER A 5 9.21 -5.59 24.18
CA SER A 5 9.51 -6.96 24.60
C SER A 5 8.94 -7.96 23.61
N ILE A 6 9.72 -8.99 23.30
CA ILE A 6 9.25 -10.15 22.52
C ILE A 6 8.73 -11.22 23.49
N PHE A 7 7.55 -11.75 23.23
CA PHE A 7 6.94 -12.80 24.04
C PHE A 7 6.54 -14.02 23.19
N LYS A 8 6.26 -15.16 23.83
CA LYS A 8 5.76 -16.35 23.14
C LYS A 8 4.25 -16.26 22.94
N ASN A 9 3.77 -16.62 21.75
CA ASN A 9 2.38 -16.79 21.42
C ASN A 9 2.20 -18.17 20.77
N GLY A 10 1.83 -19.17 21.56
CA GLY A 10 1.88 -20.58 21.15
C GLY A 10 3.30 -20.99 20.76
N ASN A 11 3.44 -21.56 19.55
CA ASN A 11 4.73 -21.95 18.97
C ASN A 11 5.51 -20.77 18.34
N ASN A 12 4.91 -19.57 18.31
CA ASN A 12 5.48 -18.39 17.65
C ASN A 12 6.03 -17.38 18.67
N ARG A 13 6.80 -16.41 18.16
CA ARG A 13 7.19 -15.19 18.89
C ARG A 13 6.36 -14.02 18.39
N ALA A 14 6.00 -13.11 19.28
CA ALA A 14 5.21 -11.93 18.96
C ALA A 14 5.78 -10.68 19.65
N ILE A 15 5.52 -9.52 19.06
CA ILE A 15 5.74 -8.20 19.66
C ILE A 15 4.40 -7.54 19.93
N ARG A 16 4.33 -6.67 20.95
CA ARG A 16 3.18 -5.78 21.13
C ARG A 16 3.46 -4.52 20.31
N LEU A 17 2.62 -4.23 19.32
CA LEU A 17 2.70 -2.99 18.58
C LEU A 17 2.16 -1.86 19.47
N PRO A 18 2.95 -0.80 19.74
CA PRO A 18 2.45 0.37 20.43
C PRO A 18 1.28 1.01 19.66
N ARG A 19 0.27 1.54 20.37
CA ARG A 19 -0.93 2.14 19.76
C ARG A 19 -0.59 3.28 18.79
N ASP A 20 0.44 4.05 19.10
CA ASP A 20 0.95 5.15 18.29
C ASP A 20 1.65 4.70 16.99
N LEU A 21 2.01 3.42 16.90
CA LEU A 21 2.62 2.79 15.71
C LEU A 21 1.64 1.84 15.00
N ASP A 22 0.37 1.81 15.41
CA ASP A 22 -0.65 0.95 14.81
C ASP A 22 -1.15 1.51 13.47
N PHE A 23 -1.65 0.63 12.61
CA PHE A 23 -2.21 0.98 11.31
C PHE A 23 -3.74 0.84 11.34
N GLU A 24 -4.44 1.97 11.36
CA GLU A 24 -5.90 1.97 11.36
C GLU A 24 -6.47 1.24 10.13
N GLY A 25 -7.41 0.32 10.35
CA GLY A 25 -8.07 -0.44 9.29
C GLY A 25 -7.22 -1.51 8.60
N VAL A 26 -5.97 -1.75 9.05
CA VAL A 26 -5.09 -2.75 8.44
C VAL A 26 -5.06 -4.03 9.26
N SER A 27 -5.48 -5.15 8.66
CA SER A 27 -5.48 -6.47 9.30
C SER A 27 -4.24 -7.31 9.01
N LYS A 28 -3.46 -6.95 7.98
CA LYS A 28 -2.29 -7.72 7.52
C LYS A 28 -1.14 -6.80 7.14
N LEU A 29 0.06 -7.14 7.60
CA LEU A 29 1.31 -6.51 7.23
C LEU A 29 2.17 -7.50 6.45
N GLU A 30 2.89 -6.98 5.47
CA GLU A 30 4.03 -7.65 4.87
C GLU A 30 5.22 -7.55 5.83
N ILE A 31 6.05 -8.59 5.84
CA ILE A 31 7.30 -8.66 6.60
C ILE A 31 8.49 -8.83 5.66
N VAL A 32 9.47 -7.93 5.77
CA VAL A 32 10.71 -7.95 4.99
C VAL A 32 11.90 -7.94 5.94
N ARG A 33 12.95 -8.70 5.61
CA ARG A 33 14.20 -8.70 6.37
C ARG A 33 15.32 -8.05 5.57
N GLU A 34 15.96 -7.05 6.17
CA GLU A 34 17.12 -6.37 5.62
C GLU A 34 18.26 -6.43 6.65
N GLY A 35 19.17 -7.40 6.46
CA GLY A 35 20.23 -7.70 7.43
C GLY A 35 19.67 -8.10 8.81
N GLU A 36 19.91 -7.25 9.81
CA GLU A 36 19.39 -7.39 11.18
C GLU A 36 18.06 -6.67 11.41
N SER A 37 17.55 -5.96 10.40
CA SER A 37 16.30 -5.22 10.49
C SER A 37 15.12 -6.06 10.00
N ILE A 38 13.99 -5.94 10.68
CA ILE A 38 12.69 -6.43 10.22
C ILE A 38 11.83 -5.20 9.93
N ILE A 39 11.35 -5.10 8.69
CA ILE A 39 10.48 -4.02 8.21
C ILE A 39 9.07 -4.59 8.11
N LEU A 40 8.12 -3.94 8.77
CA LEU A 40 6.70 -4.24 8.68
C LEU A 40 6.02 -3.10 7.90
N ARG A 41 5.26 -3.43 6.86
CA ARG A 41 4.48 -2.43 6.10
C ARG A 41 3.10 -2.97 5.72
N PRO A 42 2.06 -2.12 5.61
CA PRO A 42 0.75 -2.55 5.15
C PRO A 42 0.81 -3.23 3.80
N VAL A 43 0.08 -4.34 3.65
CA VAL A 43 -0.08 -4.98 2.35
C VAL A 43 -0.87 -4.03 1.44
N ARG A 44 -0.27 -3.66 0.31
CA ARG A 44 -0.93 -2.86 -0.73
C ARG A 44 -1.01 -3.64 -2.03
N PRO A 45 -2.05 -3.40 -2.85
CA PRO A 45 -2.07 -3.89 -4.22
C PRO A 45 -0.81 -3.41 -4.97
N THR A 46 -0.20 -4.31 -5.74
CA THR A 46 0.89 -3.97 -6.65
C THR A 46 0.33 -3.62 -8.03
N TRP A 47 1.13 -2.98 -8.89
CA TRP A 47 0.72 -2.77 -10.29
C TRP A 47 0.36 -4.08 -10.99
N SER A 48 1.05 -5.18 -10.69
CA SER A 48 0.70 -6.49 -11.24
C SER A 48 -0.68 -6.97 -10.79
N SER A 49 -1.13 -6.61 -9.59
CA SER A 49 -2.48 -6.96 -9.11
C SER A 49 -3.60 -6.22 -9.84
N PHE A 50 -3.29 -5.12 -10.53
CA PHE A 50 -4.26 -4.38 -11.36
C PHE A 50 -4.85 -5.26 -12.47
N ALA A 51 -4.06 -6.19 -13.02
CA ALA A 51 -4.52 -7.11 -14.06
C ALA A 51 -5.58 -8.11 -13.58
N LEU A 52 -5.76 -8.25 -12.27
CA LEU A 52 -6.79 -9.12 -11.67
C LEU A 52 -8.12 -8.40 -11.46
N LEU A 53 -8.15 -7.08 -11.62
CA LEU A 53 -9.39 -6.30 -11.52
C LEU A 53 -10.26 -6.53 -12.75
N GLU A 54 -11.57 -6.38 -12.56
CA GLU A 54 -12.52 -6.46 -13.68
C GLU A 54 -12.23 -5.36 -14.70
N LYS A 55 -12.45 -5.68 -15.97
CA LYS A 55 -12.38 -4.69 -17.03
C LYS A 55 -13.47 -3.65 -16.79
N ALA A 56 -13.17 -2.41 -17.16
CA ALA A 56 -14.19 -1.38 -17.21
C ALA A 56 -15.31 -1.78 -18.19
N ASP A 57 -16.50 -1.25 -17.96
CA ASP A 57 -17.64 -1.44 -18.84
C ASP A 57 -17.33 -0.94 -20.26
N ALA A 58 -18.02 -1.50 -21.26
CA ALA A 58 -17.78 -1.17 -22.67
C ALA A 58 -17.92 0.33 -22.98
N GLY A 59 -18.80 1.03 -22.26
CA GLY A 59 -19.02 2.48 -22.40
C GLY A 59 -18.13 3.38 -21.54
N PHE A 60 -17.22 2.80 -20.75
CA PHE A 60 -16.36 3.58 -19.88
C PHE A 60 -15.34 4.39 -20.70
N LEU A 61 -15.41 5.73 -20.57
CA LEU A 61 -14.56 6.68 -21.31
C LEU A 61 -14.75 6.65 -22.85
N GLU A 62 -15.97 6.39 -23.34
CA GLU A 62 -16.31 6.62 -24.76
C GLU A 62 -16.09 8.08 -25.18
N GLU A 63 -16.42 9.01 -24.29
CA GLU A 63 -16.11 10.43 -24.43
C GLU A 63 -15.12 10.84 -23.33
N ARG A 64 -14.04 11.51 -23.72
CA ARG A 64 -13.06 12.07 -22.80
C ARG A 64 -12.80 13.52 -23.19
N GLU A 65 -13.55 14.42 -22.57
CA GLU A 65 -13.34 15.85 -22.75
C GLU A 65 -11.96 16.29 -22.25
N ASN A 66 -11.35 17.24 -22.97
CA ASN A 66 -10.14 17.88 -22.51
C ASN A 66 -10.48 18.82 -21.34
N VAL A 67 -9.98 18.49 -20.16
CA VAL A 67 -10.12 19.32 -18.96
C VAL A 67 -9.10 20.46 -18.89
N VAL A 68 -8.13 20.47 -19.81
CA VAL A 68 -7.16 21.54 -19.97
C VAL A 68 -7.37 22.13 -21.36
N SER A 69 -7.78 23.40 -21.42
CA SER A 69 -7.69 24.18 -22.65
C SER A 69 -6.22 24.39 -22.97
N ASP A 70 -5.82 24.17 -24.21
CA ASP A 70 -4.48 24.47 -24.67
C ASP A 70 -4.29 26.00 -24.61
N GLU A 71 -3.83 26.52 -23.47
CA GLU A 71 -3.55 27.94 -23.24
C GLU A 71 -2.25 28.37 -23.95
N GLY A 72 -2.02 27.90 -25.19
CA GLY A 72 -0.90 28.30 -26.03
C GLY A 72 0.48 27.99 -25.43
N ARG A 73 0.63 26.90 -24.67
CA ARG A 73 1.90 26.64 -23.94
C ARG A 73 3.08 26.30 -24.84
N PHE A 74 2.87 26.03 -26.13
CA PHE A 74 3.95 25.82 -27.10
C PHE A 74 3.55 26.32 -28.50
N GLU A 75 4.13 27.45 -28.91
CA GLU A 75 4.33 27.78 -30.33
C GLU A 75 5.75 27.30 -30.72
N LEU A 76 5.84 26.46 -31.75
CA LEU A 76 7.10 25.96 -32.34
C LEU A 76 7.51 26.83 -33.53
#